data_AF-A0A2G6X5R5-F1
#
_entry.id   AF-A0A2G6X5R5-F1
#
_cell.length_a   1.000
_cell.length_b   1.000
_cell.length_c   1.000
_cell.angle_alpha   90.00
_cell.angle_beta   90.00
_cell.angle_gamma   90.00
#
_symmetry.space_group_name_H-M   'P 1'
#
loop_
_entity.id
_entity.type
_entity.pdbx_description
1 polymer ?
#
loop_
_entity_poly.entity_id
_entity_poly.type
_entity_poly.pdbx_seq_one_letter_code
_entity_poly.pdbx_strand_id
1 'polypeptide(L)'
;MAQRNWIAVASAEHARRGRDHRPLGFMQVGHGKLAPLKRVAAGDRVAYYSPATVFGGTDKLQSFVSLGIVQPGDPYEFDMGNGFVPWRRDVAYVAAHEAPIAPLIERLAFIETPKQWGYKFRFGLFDITDIDMKLIAQTMKAEPKALLF
;
A
#
# COMPACT_ATOMS: atom_id res chain seq x y z
N MET A 1 -4.72 -20.74 1.55
CA MET A 1 -5.41 -19.58 2.17
C MET A 1 -5.84 -18.64 1.06
N ALA A 2 -7.00 -17.99 1.19
CA ALA A 2 -7.42 -16.98 0.22
C ALA A 2 -6.44 -15.79 0.22
N GLN A 3 -6.17 -15.25 -0.96
CA GLN A 3 -5.33 -14.07 -1.17
C GLN A 3 -5.89 -12.88 -0.38
N ARG A 4 -5.05 -12.20 0.41
CA ARG A 4 -5.49 -11.02 1.18
C ARG A 4 -5.19 -9.73 0.42
N ASN A 5 -5.90 -8.67 0.80
CA ASN A 5 -5.73 -7.33 0.25
C ASN A 5 -5.37 -6.37 1.38
N TRP A 6 -4.33 -5.56 1.17
CA TRP A 6 -3.74 -4.69 2.17
C TRP A 6 -3.75 -3.24 1.73
N ILE A 7 -4.04 -2.34 2.68
CA ILE A 7 -3.69 -0.93 2.57
C ILE A 7 -2.43 -0.68 3.40
N ALA A 8 -1.39 -0.18 2.74
CA ALA A 8 -0.18 0.33 3.37
C ALA A 8 -0.21 1.86 3.41
N VAL A 9 0.04 2.47 4.57
CA VAL A 9 0.06 3.92 4.72
C VAL A 9 1.50 4.43 4.81
N ALA A 10 1.89 5.29 3.87
CA ALA A 10 3.19 5.95 3.85
C ALA A 10 3.13 7.26 3.05
N SER A 11 4.16 8.11 3.13
CA SER A 11 4.26 9.26 2.23
C SER A 11 4.33 8.80 0.75
N ALA A 12 3.88 9.65 -0.17
CA ALA A 12 3.91 9.30 -1.59
C ALA A 12 5.33 9.10 -2.10
N GLU A 13 6.28 9.92 -1.65
CA GLU A 13 7.70 9.74 -1.97
C GLU A 13 8.19 8.34 -1.59
N HIS A 14 7.86 7.86 -0.37
CA HIS A 14 8.23 6.53 0.08
C HIS A 14 7.58 5.43 -0.76
N ALA A 15 6.28 5.56 -1.04
CA ALA A 15 5.55 4.60 -1.86
C ALA A 15 6.08 4.54 -3.30
N ARG A 16 6.41 5.69 -3.90
CA ARG A 16 7.02 5.80 -5.24
C ARG A 16 8.42 5.20 -5.25
N ARG A 17 9.26 5.47 -4.23
CA ARG A 17 10.58 4.87 -4.11
C ARG A 17 10.53 3.35 -4.08
N GLY A 18 9.57 2.78 -3.35
CA GLY A 18 9.32 1.34 -3.33
C GLY A 18 8.83 0.80 -4.67
N ARG A 19 7.92 1.51 -5.33
CA ARG A 19 7.37 1.17 -6.66
C ARG A 19 8.43 1.20 -7.76
N ASP A 20 9.25 2.24 -7.78
CA ASP A 20 10.16 2.55 -8.87
C ASP A 20 11.54 1.89 -8.68
N HIS A 21 11.73 1.15 -7.58
CA HIS A 21 12.92 0.34 -7.36
C HIS A 21 13.09 -0.72 -8.47
N ARG A 22 14.34 -1.07 -8.75
CA ARG A 22 14.73 -2.02 -9.81
C ARG A 22 15.77 -3.00 -9.24
N PRO A 23 15.74 -4.28 -9.68
CA PRO A 23 14.89 -4.85 -10.74
C PRO A 23 13.43 -5.06 -10.34
N LEU A 24 13.14 -5.11 -9.04
CA LEU A 24 11.81 -5.37 -8.48
C LEU A 24 11.43 -4.27 -7.50
N GLY A 25 10.13 -4.01 -7.33
CA GLY A 25 9.66 -3.09 -6.32
C GLY A 25 9.65 -3.72 -4.93
N PHE A 26 9.51 -2.90 -3.90
CA PHE A 26 9.37 -3.38 -2.52
C PHE A 26 8.26 -2.65 -1.76
N MET A 27 7.78 -3.28 -0.68
CA MET A 27 7.03 -2.62 0.38
C MET A 27 7.87 -2.56 1.66
N GLN A 28 7.76 -1.43 2.33
CA GLN A 28 8.34 -1.15 3.65
C GLN A 28 7.30 -0.34 4.42
N VAL A 29 6.93 -0.78 5.62
CA VAL A 29 5.87 -0.16 6.43
C VAL A 29 6.25 -0.17 7.91
N GLY A 30 5.46 0.50 8.75
CA GLY A 30 5.58 0.43 10.21
C GLY A 30 6.96 0.89 10.73
N HIS A 31 7.52 1.93 10.11
CA HIS A 31 8.87 2.46 10.42
C HIS A 31 10.00 1.42 10.23
N GLY A 32 9.82 0.46 9.32
CA GLY A 32 10.83 -0.56 9.04
C GLY A 32 10.77 -1.77 9.97
N LYS A 33 9.75 -1.88 10.83
CA LYS A 33 9.57 -3.03 11.72
C LYS A 33 9.16 -4.29 10.95
N LEU A 34 9.62 -5.44 11.42
CA LEU A 34 9.28 -6.76 10.87
C LEU A 34 7.81 -7.17 11.11
N ALA A 35 7.26 -6.85 12.29
CA ALA A 35 5.97 -7.40 12.74
C ALA A 35 4.79 -7.18 11.75
N PRO A 36 4.62 -6.00 11.10
CA PRO A 36 3.59 -5.83 10.07
C PRO A 36 3.78 -6.75 8.86
N LEU A 37 5.02 -6.95 8.40
CA LEU A 37 5.32 -7.72 7.20
C LEU A 37 5.16 -9.23 7.40
N LYS A 38 5.25 -9.73 8.64
CA LYS A 38 4.93 -11.14 8.96
C LYS A 38 3.48 -11.53 8.69
N ARG A 39 2.56 -10.55 8.62
CA ARG A 39 1.13 -10.78 8.35
C ARG A 39 0.84 -10.89 6.85
N VAL A 40 1.73 -10.36 6.02
CA VAL A 40 1.59 -10.29 4.57
C VAL A 40 2.22 -11.54 3.97
N ALA A 41 1.53 -12.20 3.05
CA ALA A 41 2.00 -13.41 2.38
C ALA A 41 2.26 -13.17 0.89
N ALA A 42 3.03 -14.07 0.29
CA ALA A 42 3.20 -14.11 -1.16
C ALA A 42 1.83 -14.29 -1.84
N GLY A 43 1.64 -13.56 -2.95
CA GLY A 43 0.37 -13.50 -3.65
C GLY A 43 -0.56 -12.42 -3.11
N ASP A 44 -0.44 -11.94 -1.87
CA ASP A 44 -1.31 -10.87 -1.37
C ASP A 44 -1.22 -9.61 -2.23
N ARG A 45 -2.30 -8.83 -2.28
CA ARG A 45 -2.33 -7.53 -2.97
C ARG A 45 -2.08 -6.42 -1.97
N VAL A 46 -1.36 -5.39 -2.38
CA VAL A 46 -1.13 -4.20 -1.57
C VAL A 46 -1.42 -2.95 -2.39
N ALA A 47 -2.09 -1.97 -1.78
CA ALA A 47 -2.23 -0.62 -2.28
C ALA A 47 -1.65 0.36 -1.26
N TYR A 48 -0.78 1.26 -1.72
CA TYR A 48 -0.26 2.34 -0.89
C TYR A 48 -1.21 3.53 -0.93
N TYR A 49 -1.68 3.94 0.25
CA TYR A 49 -2.35 5.19 0.48
C TYR A 49 -1.40 6.20 1.13
N SER A 50 -1.43 7.44 0.63
CA SER A 50 -0.56 8.50 1.09
C SER A 50 -1.35 9.71 1.60
N PRO A 51 -1.28 10.01 2.90
CA PRO A 51 -1.93 11.20 3.45
C PRO A 51 -1.21 12.50 3.04
N ALA A 52 0.08 12.41 2.70
CA ALA A 52 0.95 13.53 2.38
C ALA A 52 2.01 13.11 1.34
N THR A 53 2.58 14.10 0.63
CA THR A 53 3.62 13.83 -0.39
C THR A 53 4.92 13.36 0.24
N VAL A 54 5.36 14.04 1.30
CA VAL A 54 6.61 13.75 2.03
C VAL A 54 6.31 13.28 3.45
N PHE A 55 7.28 12.63 4.08
CA PHE A 55 7.13 12.19 5.47
C PHE A 55 7.00 13.40 6.41
N GLY A 56 5.98 13.40 7.27
CA GLY A 56 5.65 14.54 8.15
C GLY A 56 4.97 15.72 7.45
N GLY A 57 4.71 15.64 6.15
CA GLY A 57 4.01 16.68 5.39
C GLY A 57 2.54 16.84 5.79
N THR A 58 2.00 18.04 5.53
CA THR A 58 0.61 18.44 5.86
C THR A 58 -0.19 18.88 4.64
N ASP A 59 0.33 18.60 3.44
CA ASP A 59 -0.24 18.98 2.13
C ASP A 59 -1.53 18.24 1.76
N LYS A 60 -1.94 17.25 2.58
CA LYS A 60 -3.18 16.48 2.42
C LYS A 60 -3.32 15.86 1.02
N LEU A 61 -2.26 15.23 0.52
CA LEU A 61 -2.29 14.51 -0.75
C LEU A 61 -3.47 13.51 -0.83
N GLN A 62 -3.72 12.78 0.26
CA GLN A 62 -4.87 11.87 0.45
C GLN A 62 -5.19 11.02 -0.79
N SER A 63 -4.19 10.33 -1.32
CA SER A 63 -4.29 9.61 -2.59
C SER A 63 -3.71 8.21 -2.49
N PHE A 64 -4.25 7.28 -3.28
CA PHE A 64 -3.57 6.02 -3.56
C PHE A 64 -2.48 6.24 -4.61
N VAL A 65 -1.29 5.70 -4.36
CA VAL A 65 -0.06 6.06 -5.09
C VAL A 65 0.52 4.88 -5.89
N SER A 66 0.38 3.67 -5.37
CA SER A 66 0.85 2.46 -6.05
C SER A 66 0.03 1.26 -5.61
N LEU A 67 -0.03 0.23 -6.45
CA LEU A 67 -0.61 -1.06 -6.09
C LEU A 67 0.12 -2.21 -6.80
N GLY A 68 0.08 -3.40 -6.21
CA GLY A 68 0.81 -4.54 -6.72
C GLY A 68 0.57 -5.84 -5.96
N ILE A 69 1.30 -6.87 -6.38
CA ILE A 69 1.25 -8.22 -5.82
C ILE A 69 2.55 -8.51 -5.08
N VAL A 70 2.42 -8.91 -3.83
CA VAL A 70 3.54 -9.33 -2.98
C VAL A 70 4.15 -10.60 -3.54
N GLN A 71 5.46 -10.57 -3.74
CA GLN A 71 6.20 -11.68 -4.34
C GLN A 71 6.55 -12.78 -3.32
N PRO A 72 6.89 -13.98 -3.79
CA PRO A 72 7.48 -15.04 -2.95
C PRO A 72 8.72 -14.58 -2.19
N GLY A 73 8.99 -15.22 -1.06
CA GLY A 73 10.10 -14.91 -0.17
C GLY A 73 9.66 -14.43 1.21
N ASP A 74 10.59 -14.48 2.15
CA ASP A 74 10.40 -13.96 3.50
C ASP A 74 10.69 -12.45 3.54
N PRO A 75 10.17 -11.71 4.54
CA PRO A 75 10.65 -10.38 4.81
C PRO A 75 12.18 -10.39 5.00
N TYR A 76 12.87 -9.41 4.43
CA TYR A 76 14.32 -9.31 4.50
C TYR A 76 14.75 -7.92 4.98
N GLU A 77 15.93 -7.84 5.56
CA GLU A 77 16.55 -6.59 5.99
C GLU A 77 17.24 -5.90 4.80
N PHE A 78 17.18 -4.58 4.77
CA PHE A 78 17.90 -3.78 3.79
C PHE A 78 18.61 -2.62 4.48
N ASP A 79 19.94 -2.60 4.43
CA ASP A 79 20.71 -1.49 4.99
C ASP A 79 20.56 -0.24 4.11
N MET A 80 19.89 0.79 4.65
CA MET A 80 19.75 2.08 3.99
C MET A 80 20.93 3.03 4.28
N GLY A 81 21.94 2.57 5.03
CA GLY A 81 23.02 3.37 5.57
C GLY A 81 22.63 4.05 6.89
N ASN A 82 23.62 4.65 7.56
CA ASN A 82 23.45 5.43 8.79
C ASN A 82 22.75 4.68 9.94
N GLY A 83 22.92 3.35 10.00
CA GLY A 83 22.35 2.50 11.04
C GLY A 83 20.85 2.22 10.92
N PHE A 84 20.21 2.59 9.79
CA PHE A 84 18.81 2.28 9.55
C PHE A 84 18.67 1.04 8.65
N VAL A 85 18.27 -0.08 9.26
CA VAL A 85 18.09 -1.38 8.60
C VAL A 85 16.62 -1.81 8.68
N PRO A 86 15.75 -1.29 7.79
CA PRO A 86 14.34 -1.69 7.75
C PRO A 86 14.13 -3.07 7.13
N TRP A 87 12.98 -3.66 7.49
CA TRP A 87 12.44 -4.86 6.85
C TRP A 87 11.62 -4.51 5.61
N ARG A 88 11.77 -5.32 4.56
CA ARG A 88 11.09 -5.20 3.26
C ARG A 88 10.50 -6.51 2.80
N ARG A 89 9.53 -6.44 1.90
CA ARG A 89 9.08 -7.56 1.05
C ARG A 89 9.04 -7.08 -0.39
N ASP A 90 9.32 -7.97 -1.32
CA ASP A 90 9.24 -7.66 -2.74
C ASP A 90 7.79 -7.57 -3.21
N VAL A 91 7.53 -6.63 -4.11
CA VAL A 91 6.22 -6.37 -4.70
C VAL A 91 6.39 -6.13 -6.20
N ALA A 92 5.64 -6.89 -7.00
CA ALA A 92 5.45 -6.59 -8.41
C ALA A 92 4.33 -5.54 -8.53
N TYR A 93 4.72 -4.29 -8.68
CA TYR A 93 3.76 -3.20 -8.90
C TYR A 93 3.22 -3.23 -10.33
N VAL A 94 1.93 -2.91 -10.46
CA VAL A 94 1.26 -2.86 -11.76
C VAL A 94 1.21 -1.42 -12.27
N ALA A 95 1.05 -1.26 -13.58
CA ALA A 95 0.79 0.06 -14.17
C ALA A 95 -0.55 0.61 -13.64
N ALA A 96 -0.50 1.82 -13.09
CA ALA A 96 -1.64 2.48 -12.46
C ALA A 96 -1.40 3.99 -12.37
N HIS A 97 -2.49 4.76 -12.31
CA HIS A 97 -2.46 6.19 -12.03
C HIS A 97 -2.72 6.44 -10.54
N GLU A 98 -2.04 7.44 -9.99
CA GLU A 98 -2.35 7.92 -8.65
C GLU A 98 -3.76 8.52 -8.63
N ALA A 99 -4.52 8.26 -7.57
CA ALA A 99 -5.91 8.68 -7.50
C ALA A 99 -6.33 9.14 -6.10
N PRO A 100 -7.06 10.26 -5.98
CA PRO A 100 -7.53 10.75 -4.70
C PRO A 100 -8.54 9.80 -4.08
N ILE A 101 -8.54 9.70 -2.74
CA ILE A 101 -9.51 8.87 -2.02
C ILE A 101 -10.92 9.47 -2.01
N ALA A 102 -11.06 10.79 -2.21
CA ALA A 102 -12.33 11.50 -2.01
C ALA A 102 -13.55 10.83 -2.70
N PRO A 103 -13.48 10.39 -3.97
CA PRO A 103 -14.61 9.71 -4.64
C PRO A 103 -14.94 8.31 -4.09
N LEU A 104 -14.07 7.75 -3.24
CA LEU A 104 -14.16 6.42 -2.69
C LEU A 104 -14.67 6.39 -1.24
N ILE A 105 -14.71 7.52 -0.55
CA ILE A 105 -15.01 7.61 0.89
C ILE A 105 -16.36 6.96 1.24
N GLU A 106 -17.38 7.19 0.42
CA GLU A 106 -18.73 6.64 0.67
C GLU A 106 -18.93 5.22 0.12
N ARG A 107 -17.93 4.66 -0.56
CA ARG A 107 -18.05 3.41 -1.32
C ARG A 107 -17.20 2.28 -0.75
N LEU A 108 -16.13 2.60 -0.03
CA LEU A 108 -15.24 1.60 0.56
C LEU A 108 -15.89 1.03 1.82
N ALA A 109 -16.13 -0.27 1.83
CA ALA A 109 -16.80 -0.98 2.92
C ALA A 109 -16.04 -0.87 4.25
N PHE A 110 -14.71 -0.70 4.20
CA PHE A 110 -13.93 -0.49 5.41
C PHE A 110 -14.10 0.91 6.04
N ILE A 111 -14.74 1.85 5.36
CA ILE A 111 -15.07 3.18 5.89
C ILE A 111 -16.49 3.12 6.47
N GLU A 112 -16.57 2.75 7.75
CA GLU A 112 -17.85 2.59 8.45
C GLU A 112 -18.59 3.91 8.68
N THR A 113 -17.84 5.01 8.83
CA THR A 113 -18.41 6.35 9.04
C THR A 113 -17.68 7.37 8.16
N PRO A 114 -18.31 7.89 7.11
CA PRO A 114 -17.67 8.82 6.17
C PRO A 114 -17.07 10.07 6.84
N LYS A 115 -17.70 10.59 7.91
CA LYS A 115 -17.17 11.74 8.67
C LYS A 115 -15.84 11.44 9.39
N GLN A 116 -15.53 10.17 9.62
CA GLN A 116 -14.34 9.69 10.32
C GLN A 116 -13.49 8.77 9.42
N TRP A 117 -13.57 8.95 8.09
CA TRP A 117 -12.94 8.08 7.11
C TRP A 117 -11.44 7.86 7.32
N GLY A 118 -10.74 8.84 7.90
CA GLY A 118 -9.31 8.77 8.21
C GLY A 118 -8.94 7.76 9.31
N TYR A 119 -9.91 7.28 10.11
CA TYR A 119 -9.65 6.49 11.31
C TYR A 119 -8.90 5.19 11.04
N LYS A 120 -9.25 4.44 9.98
CA LYS A 120 -8.59 3.16 9.68
C LYS A 120 -7.13 3.35 9.20
N PHE A 121 -6.83 4.49 8.59
CA PHE A 121 -5.49 4.79 8.05
C PHE A 121 -4.42 4.97 9.14
N ARG A 122 -4.80 5.27 10.39
CA ARG A 122 -3.84 5.41 11.50
C ARG A 122 -3.16 4.10 11.90
N PHE A 123 -3.67 2.95 11.45
CA PHE A 123 -3.07 1.64 11.74
C PHE A 123 -1.81 1.34 10.92
N GLY A 124 -1.52 2.11 9.87
CA GLY A 124 -0.32 1.95 9.05
C GLY A 124 -0.34 0.78 8.07
N LEU A 125 -0.90 -0.37 8.47
CA LEU A 125 -1.13 -1.54 7.62
C LEU A 125 -2.38 -2.31 8.10
N PHE A 126 -3.38 -2.40 7.24
CA PHE A 126 -4.63 -3.11 7.53
C PHE A 126 -5.19 -3.80 6.30
N ASP A 127 -5.97 -4.87 6.52
CA ASP A 127 -6.60 -5.61 5.45
C ASP A 127 -7.99 -5.06 5.09
N ILE A 128 -8.36 -5.31 3.83
CA ILE A 128 -9.62 -4.89 3.21
C ILE A 128 -10.20 -6.03 2.38
N THR A 129 -11.45 -5.86 1.96
CA THR A 129 -12.15 -6.84 1.13
C THR A 129 -11.63 -6.84 -0.32
N ASP A 130 -11.89 -7.91 -1.06
CA ASP A 130 -11.63 -7.93 -2.52
C ASP A 130 -12.44 -6.84 -3.25
N ILE A 131 -13.66 -6.55 -2.79
CA ILE A 131 -14.53 -5.52 -3.38
C ILE A 131 -13.87 -4.14 -3.25
N ASP A 132 -13.34 -3.82 -2.07
CA ASP A 132 -12.63 -2.56 -1.85
C ASP A 132 -11.36 -2.45 -2.71
N MET A 133 -10.57 -3.52 -2.80
CA MET A 133 -9.34 -3.50 -3.61
C MET A 133 -9.66 -3.37 -5.10
N LYS A 134 -10.73 -4.02 -5.59
CA LYS A 134 -11.22 -3.85 -6.98
C LYS A 134 -11.63 -2.40 -7.24
N LEU A 135 -12.34 -1.78 -6.30
CA LEU A 135 -12.75 -0.39 -6.42
C LEU A 135 -11.54 0.57 -6.48
N ILE A 136 -10.55 0.36 -5.61
CA ILE A 136 -9.31 1.14 -5.63
C ILE A 136 -8.57 0.95 -6.96
N ALA A 137 -8.41 -0.30 -7.42
CA ALA A 137 -7.74 -0.59 -8.69
C ALA A 137 -8.45 0.07 -9.88
N GLN A 138 -9.78 0.04 -9.93
CA GLN A 138 -10.58 0.73 -10.95
C GLN A 138 -10.36 2.24 -10.93
N THR A 139 -10.40 2.87 -9.74
CA THR A 139 -10.16 4.31 -9.60
C THR A 139 -8.73 4.70 -9.98
N MET A 140 -7.76 3.83 -9.73
CA MET A 140 -6.37 3.97 -10.17
C MET A 140 -6.15 3.59 -11.65
N LYS A 141 -7.20 3.19 -12.38
CA LYS A 141 -7.13 2.73 -13.78
C LYS A 141 -6.10 1.61 -13.98
N ALA A 142 -6.01 0.69 -13.01
CA ALA A 142 -5.17 -0.48 -13.11
C ALA A 142 -5.92 -1.63 -13.80
N GLU A 143 -5.19 -2.42 -14.60
CA GLU A 143 -5.74 -3.60 -15.27
C GLU A 143 -6.08 -4.70 -14.26
N PRO A 144 -7.35 -5.13 -14.12
CA PRO A 144 -7.74 -6.10 -13.11
C PRO A 144 -7.01 -7.44 -13.21
N LYS A 145 -6.72 -7.89 -14.44
CA LYS A 145 -5.96 -9.13 -14.69
C LYS A 145 -4.54 -9.07 -14.14
N ALA A 146 -3.91 -7.90 -14.13
CA ALA A 146 -2.58 -7.70 -13.58
C ALA A 146 -2.53 -7.89 -12.06
N LEU A 147 -3.70 -7.85 -11.39
CA LEU A 147 -3.87 -8.09 -9.97
C LEU A 147 -4.40 -9.49 -9.66
N LEU A 148 -4.60 -10.35 -10.66
CA LEU A 148 -5.16 -11.69 -10.48
C LEU A 148 -6.55 -11.67 -9.83
N PHE A 149 -7.39 -10.72 -10.24
CA PHE A 149 -8.79 -10.60 -9.81
C PHE A 149 -9.77 -11.52 -10.54
#